data_AF-A0A2S7PUJ9-F1
#
_entry.id   AF-A0A2S7PUJ9-F1
#
_cell.length_a   1.000
_cell.length_b   1.000
_cell.length_c   1.000
_cell.angle_alpha   90.00
_cell.angle_beta   90.00
_cell.angle_gamma   90.00
#
_symmetry.space_group_name_H-M   'P 1'
#
loop_
_entity.id
_entity.type
_entity.pdbx_description
1 polymer ?
#
loop_
_entity_poly.entity_id
_entity_poly.type
_entity_poly.pdbx_seq_one_letter_code
_entity_poly.pdbx_strand_id
1 'polypeptide(L)'
;MSTAAQPQFSSNTENSQAQELLRPLLRGNGGRWSLIDSGMGLERKFKFKTFKRTWEFMNVVAEECKVQKHHPEWSNVYNTTFIRWTTHSPPGLSEKDLFMAKFCDEQAALKEEVQIEEEESGGADMGRELADRVAREGGDCCVPKKKDG
;
A
#
# COMPACT_ATOMS: atom_id res chain seq x y z
N MET A 1 -15.55 -22.12 -2.55
CA MET A 1 -15.84 -20.81 -1.94
C MET A 1 -14.51 -20.22 -1.50
N SER A 2 -14.04 -19.16 -2.13
CA SER A 2 -12.78 -18.51 -1.72
C SER A 2 -13.03 -17.81 -0.39
N THR A 3 -12.35 -18.23 0.67
CA THR A 3 -12.39 -17.55 1.96
C THR A 3 -11.68 -16.20 1.79
N ALA A 4 -12.38 -15.09 2.05
CA ALA A 4 -11.75 -13.77 2.04
C ALA A 4 -10.53 -13.78 2.98
N ALA A 5 -9.42 -13.19 2.52
CA ALA A 5 -8.20 -13.08 3.34
C ALA A 5 -8.53 -12.40 4.67
N GLN A 6 -8.00 -12.95 5.77
CA GLN A 6 -8.14 -12.36 7.11
C GLN A 6 -6.89 -11.55 7.44
N PRO A 7 -7.01 -10.41 8.13
CA PRO A 7 -5.86 -9.61 8.50
C PRO A 7 -4.94 -10.37 9.46
N GLN A 8 -3.63 -10.31 9.21
CA GLN A 8 -2.59 -10.85 10.05
C GLN A 8 -1.69 -9.70 10.50
N PHE A 9 -1.87 -9.27 11.75
CA PHE A 9 -1.12 -8.14 12.31
C PHE A 9 0.29 -8.55 12.76
N SER A 10 1.22 -7.59 12.68
CA SER A 10 2.56 -7.72 13.21
C SER A 10 2.53 -7.83 14.73
N SER A 11 3.47 -8.57 15.33
CA SER A 11 3.51 -8.84 16.77
C SER A 11 3.69 -7.60 17.66
N ASN A 12 4.08 -6.47 17.08
CA ASN A 12 4.22 -5.18 17.77
C ASN A 12 2.99 -4.27 17.61
N THR A 13 1.87 -4.80 17.12
CA THR A 13 0.64 -4.04 16.83
C THR A 13 -0.50 -4.49 17.73
N GLU A 14 -1.25 -3.54 18.29
CA GLU A 14 -2.43 -3.83 19.09
C GLU A 14 -3.62 -4.18 18.19
N ASN A 15 -3.99 -5.45 18.16
CA ASN A 15 -4.94 -6.00 17.19
C ASN A 15 -6.32 -5.33 17.22
N SER A 16 -6.84 -4.97 18.40
CA SER A 16 -8.18 -4.38 18.51
C SER A 16 -8.25 -3.01 17.85
N GLN A 17 -7.31 -2.13 18.16
CA GLN A 17 -7.21 -0.79 17.58
C GLN A 17 -6.88 -0.86 16.08
N ALA A 18 -5.94 -1.72 15.68
CA ALA A 18 -5.59 -1.91 14.29
C ALA A 18 -6.78 -2.43 13.46
N GLN A 19 -7.61 -3.30 14.01
CA GLN A 19 -8.83 -3.78 13.37
C GLN A 19 -9.85 -2.65 13.13
N GLU A 20 -10.01 -1.75 14.09
CA GLU A 20 -10.91 -0.59 13.96
C GLU A 20 -10.44 0.38 12.88
N LEU A 21 -9.12 0.64 12.81
CA LEU A 21 -8.50 1.49 11.78
C LEU A 21 -8.52 0.84 10.39
N LEU A 22 -8.38 -0.48 10.31
CA LEU A 22 -8.39 -1.24 9.07
C LEU A 22 -9.77 -1.23 8.41
N ARG A 23 -10.83 -1.40 9.20
CA ARG A 23 -12.20 -1.58 8.70
C ARG A 23 -12.61 -0.54 7.65
N PRO A 24 -12.51 0.79 7.86
CA PRO A 24 -12.94 1.78 6.87
C PRO A 24 -12.08 1.80 5.59
N LEU A 25 -10.88 1.23 5.59
CA LEU A 25 -10.00 1.21 4.41
C LEU A 25 -10.42 0.14 3.39
N LEU A 26 -11.09 -0.92 3.82
CA LEU A 26 -11.40 -2.08 3.00
C LEU A 26 -12.60 -1.86 2.06
N ARG A 27 -12.53 -2.43 0.86
CA ARG A 27 -13.61 -2.40 -0.16
C ARG A 27 -14.97 -2.83 0.37
N GLY A 28 -15.02 -3.88 1.19
CA GLY A 28 -16.26 -4.38 1.80
C GLY A 28 -16.91 -3.42 2.82
N ASN A 29 -16.23 -2.32 3.15
CA ASN A 29 -16.66 -1.34 4.15
C ASN A 29 -16.70 0.09 3.57
N GLY A 30 -16.74 0.23 2.25
CA GLY A 30 -16.79 1.53 1.57
C GLY A 30 -15.42 2.16 1.32
N GLY A 31 -14.34 1.51 1.75
CA GLY A 31 -12.98 1.87 1.38
C GLY A 31 -12.59 1.37 -0.01
N ARG A 32 -11.31 1.45 -0.34
CA ARG A 32 -10.79 1.10 -1.68
C ARG A 32 -9.55 0.19 -1.65
N TRP A 33 -9.06 -0.16 -0.46
CA TRP A 33 -7.96 -1.08 -0.26
C TRP A 33 -8.44 -2.53 -0.20
N SER A 34 -7.55 -3.43 -0.59
CA SER A 34 -7.73 -4.88 -0.46
C SER A 34 -6.63 -5.44 0.44
N LEU A 35 -6.95 -6.47 1.23
CA LEU A 35 -5.92 -7.28 1.88
C LEU A 35 -5.16 -8.07 0.80
N ILE A 36 -3.85 -8.18 0.96
CA ILE A 36 -3.06 -9.15 0.19
C ILE A 36 -3.43 -10.57 0.62
N ASP A 37 -3.12 -11.57 -0.20
CA ASP A 37 -3.54 -12.97 0.02
C ASP A 37 -3.07 -13.52 1.39
N SER A 38 -1.91 -13.10 1.88
CA SER A 38 -1.39 -13.49 3.19
C SER A 38 -2.04 -12.77 4.37
N GLY A 39 -2.82 -11.72 4.14
CA GLY A 39 -3.42 -10.89 5.18
C GLY A 39 -2.45 -9.92 5.87
N MET A 40 -1.15 -9.96 5.54
CA MET A 40 -0.11 -9.19 6.21
C MET A 40 0.08 -7.77 5.66
N GLY A 41 -0.75 -7.34 4.71
CA GLY A 41 -0.58 -6.08 4.02
C GLY A 41 -1.85 -5.62 3.30
N LEU A 42 -1.82 -4.36 2.86
CA LEU A 42 -2.88 -3.72 2.09
C LEU A 42 -2.36 -3.28 0.74
N GLU A 43 -3.15 -3.46 -0.31
CA GLU A 43 -2.79 -3.00 -1.64
C GLU A 43 -3.94 -2.27 -2.35
N ARG A 44 -3.56 -1.31 -3.18
CA ARG A 44 -4.49 -0.48 -3.94
C ARG A 44 -3.79 0.19 -5.14
N LYS A 45 -4.60 0.53 -6.15
CA LYS A 45 -4.21 1.39 -7.27
C LYS A 45 -4.77 2.81 -7.15
N PHE A 46 -3.97 3.75 -7.62
CA PHE A 46 -4.29 5.16 -7.77
C PHE A 46 -4.11 5.56 -9.23
N LYS A 47 -5.06 6.30 -9.80
CA LYS A 47 -4.98 6.81 -11.19
C LYS A 47 -5.27 8.31 -11.20
N PHE A 48 -4.51 9.06 -11.98
CA PHE A 48 -4.69 10.50 -12.12
C PHE A 48 -4.82 10.90 -13.59
N LYS A 49 -5.19 12.15 -13.86
CA LYS A 49 -5.34 12.64 -15.24
C LYS A 49 -4.02 12.67 -16.02
N THR A 50 -2.89 12.86 -15.34
CA THR A 50 -1.57 13.01 -15.99
C THR A 50 -0.45 12.38 -15.17
N PHE A 51 0.68 12.10 -15.84
CA PHE A 51 1.93 11.70 -15.16
C PHE A 51 2.36 12.72 -14.11
N LYS A 52 2.29 14.03 -14.43
CA LYS A 52 2.68 15.09 -13.48
C LYS A 52 1.86 15.03 -12.19
N ARG A 53 0.53 14.88 -12.28
CA ARG A 53 -0.33 14.75 -11.09
C ARG A 53 0.00 13.49 -10.27
N THR A 54 0.28 12.40 -10.95
CA THR A 54 0.70 11.13 -10.32
C THR A 54 2.01 11.31 -9.57
N TRP A 55 2.99 11.98 -10.19
CA TRP A 55 4.28 12.26 -9.56
C TRP A 55 4.16 13.22 -8.37
N GLU A 56 3.29 14.23 -8.45
CA GLU A 56 2.98 15.11 -7.32
C GLU A 56 2.41 14.33 -6.12
N PHE A 57 1.52 13.37 -6.37
CA PHE A 57 1.03 12.46 -5.34
C PHE A 57 2.17 11.60 -4.75
N MET A 58 2.98 10.97 -5.60
CA MET A 58 4.09 10.13 -5.15
C MET A 58 5.13 10.91 -4.33
N ASN A 59 5.42 12.16 -4.68
CA ASN A 59 6.33 13.02 -3.93
C ASN A 59 5.86 13.24 -2.49
N VAL A 60 4.57 13.55 -2.30
CA VAL A 60 4.01 13.78 -0.96
C VAL A 60 4.00 12.49 -0.14
N VAL A 61 3.71 11.34 -0.77
CA VAL A 61 3.83 10.03 -0.11
C VAL A 61 5.27 9.76 0.32
N ALA A 62 6.26 10.03 -0.54
CA ALA A 62 7.67 9.83 -0.23
C ALA A 62 8.17 10.71 0.94
N GLU A 63 7.67 11.95 1.05
CA GLU A 63 7.96 12.81 2.20
C GLU A 63 7.44 12.22 3.51
N GLU A 64 6.21 11.71 3.52
CA GLU A 64 5.62 11.08 4.70
C GLU A 64 6.30 9.75 5.05
N CYS A 65 6.72 8.94 4.05
CA CYS A 65 7.53 7.74 4.28
C CYS A 65 8.77 8.03 5.12
N LYS A 66 9.44 9.17 4.85
CA LYS A 66 10.64 9.59 5.59
C LYS A 66 10.31 9.94 7.04
N VAL A 67 9.15 10.57 7.30
CA VAL A 67 8.68 10.90 8.64
C VAL A 67 8.35 9.62 9.42
N GLN A 68 7.57 8.73 8.82
CA GLN A 68 7.12 7.47 9.44
C GLN A 68 8.21 6.40 9.53
N LYS A 69 9.31 6.59 8.76
CA LYS A 69 10.34 5.58 8.52
C LYS A 69 9.71 4.26 8.07
N HIS A 70 8.83 4.35 7.08
CA HIS A 70 8.04 3.25 6.55
C HIS A 70 7.88 3.44 5.05
N HIS A 71 8.16 2.42 4.26
CA HIS A 71 8.24 2.56 2.80
C HIS A 71 7.30 1.55 2.14
N PRO A 72 6.65 1.92 1.01
CA PRO A 72 5.75 1.02 0.31
C PRO A 72 6.54 0.10 -0.61
N GLU A 73 5.91 -1.01 -0.95
CA GLU A 73 6.17 -1.69 -2.22
C GLU A 73 5.28 -1.01 -3.27
N TRP A 74 5.86 -0.35 -4.27
CA TRP A 74 5.05 0.32 -5.29
C TRP A 74 5.59 0.15 -6.71
N SER A 75 4.71 0.30 -7.68
CA SER A 75 5.06 0.38 -9.10
C SER A 75 4.27 1.50 -9.77
N ASN A 76 4.88 2.18 -10.74
CA ASN A 76 4.25 3.29 -11.44
C ASN A 76 4.38 3.14 -12.96
N VAL A 77 3.26 3.29 -13.66
CA VAL A 77 3.21 3.33 -15.13
C VAL A 77 2.39 4.55 -15.54
N TYR A 78 3.06 5.54 -16.14
CA TYR A 78 2.45 6.81 -16.54
C TYR A 78 1.61 7.43 -15.41
N ASN A 79 0.29 7.43 -15.54
CA ASN A 79 -0.63 8.08 -14.63
C ASN A 79 -1.27 7.14 -13.60
N THR A 80 -0.73 5.93 -13.45
CA THR A 80 -1.26 4.90 -12.54
C THR A 80 -0.14 4.39 -11.63
N THR A 81 -0.38 4.46 -10.32
CA THR A 81 0.53 3.95 -9.29
C THR A 81 -0.17 2.84 -8.51
N PHE A 82 0.45 1.67 -8.44
CA PHE A 82 0.08 0.60 -7.51
C PHE A 82 0.91 0.75 -6.24
N ILE A 83 0.27 0.63 -5.08
CA ILE A 83 0.92 0.71 -3.77
C ILE A 83 0.48 -0.48 -2.93
N ARG A 84 1.45 -1.12 -2.29
CA ARG A 84 1.26 -2.06 -1.19
C ARG A 84 2.00 -1.57 0.05
N TRP A 85 1.29 -1.61 1.16
CA TRP A 85 1.82 -1.40 2.50
C TRP A 85 1.88 -2.73 3.24
N THR A 86 3.05 -3.06 3.77
CA THR A 86 3.28 -4.23 4.61
C THR A 86 4.44 -3.92 5.57
N THR A 87 4.43 -4.53 6.76
CA THR A 87 5.58 -4.48 7.66
C THR A 87 6.38 -5.78 7.53
N HIS A 88 7.67 -5.67 7.21
CA HIS A 88 8.55 -6.83 7.04
C HIS A 88 9.14 -7.34 8.36
N SER A 89 9.28 -6.48 9.36
CA SER A 89 9.91 -6.81 10.64
C SER A 89 9.31 -6.02 11.83
N PRO A 90 8.63 -6.68 12.79
CA PRO A 90 8.15 -8.06 12.68
C PRO A 90 7.17 -8.23 11.50
N PRO A 91 7.11 -9.38 10.83
CA PRO A 91 6.21 -9.59 9.70
C PRO A 91 4.74 -9.44 10.10
N GLY A 92 3.98 -8.67 9.32
CA GLY A 92 2.53 -8.51 9.46
C GLY A 92 2.04 -7.11 9.12
N LEU A 93 0.72 -6.90 9.17
CA LEU A 93 0.11 -5.58 9.04
C LEU A 93 0.33 -4.78 10.33
N SER A 94 0.76 -3.53 10.24
CA SER A 94 0.95 -2.67 11.41
C SER A 94 0.18 -1.36 11.33
N GLU A 95 0.12 -0.61 12.43
CA GLU A 95 -0.47 0.73 12.46
C GLU A 95 0.15 1.68 11.43
N LYS A 96 1.44 1.49 11.10
CA LYS A 96 2.11 2.30 10.07
C LYS A 96 1.55 2.03 8.68
N ASP A 97 1.23 0.77 8.38
CA ASP A 97 0.59 0.41 7.11
C ASP A 97 -0.79 1.06 7.00
N LEU A 98 -1.58 1.01 8.07
CA LEU A 98 -2.92 1.61 8.13
C LEU A 98 -2.87 3.13 8.02
N PHE A 99 -1.92 3.76 8.73
CA PHE A 99 -1.69 5.20 8.68
C PHE A 99 -1.32 5.63 7.26
N MET A 100 -0.33 4.97 6.64
CA MET A 100 0.12 5.33 5.30
C MET A 100 -0.95 5.06 4.24
N ALA A 101 -1.76 4.01 4.39
CA ALA A 101 -2.90 3.76 3.52
C ALA A 101 -3.94 4.89 3.59
N LYS A 102 -4.31 5.32 4.80
CA LYS A 102 -5.22 6.46 5.03
C LYS A 102 -4.64 7.77 4.49
N PHE A 103 -3.36 8.03 4.72
CA PHE A 103 -2.67 9.21 4.19
C PHE A 103 -2.71 9.24 2.66
N CYS A 104 -2.46 8.10 2.00
CA CYS A 104 -2.57 7.99 0.55
C CYS A 104 -3.98 8.34 0.05
N ASP A 105 -5.04 7.87 0.74
CA ASP A 105 -6.42 8.20 0.37
C ASP A 105 -6.71 9.70 0.45
N GLU A 106 -6.24 10.36 1.51
CA GLU A 106 -6.37 11.81 1.71
C GLU A 106 -5.63 12.59 0.63
N GLN A 107 -4.38 12.23 0.34
CA GLN A 107 -3.58 12.91 -0.69
C GLN A 107 -4.12 12.67 -2.09
N ALA A 108 -4.61 11.47 -2.39
CA ALA A 108 -5.21 11.15 -3.67
C ALA A 108 -6.48 11.97 -3.91
N ALA A 109 -7.32 12.15 -2.87
CA ALA A 109 -8.51 13.01 -2.95
C ALA A 109 -8.13 14.48 -3.24
N LEU A 110 -7.12 15.02 -2.54
CA LEU A 110 -6.63 16.38 -2.77
C LEU A 110 -6.01 16.59 -4.17
N LYS A 111 -5.56 15.52 -4.81
CA LYS A 111 -4.97 15.54 -6.16
C LYS A 111 -5.95 15.12 -7.26
N GLU A 112 -7.24 15.05 -6.94
CA GLU A 112 -8.33 14.72 -7.87
C GLU A 112 -8.11 13.37 -8.58
N GLU A 113 -7.90 12.32 -7.79
CA GLU A 113 -7.85 10.95 -8.30
C GLU A 113 -9.04 10.64 -9.22
N VAL A 114 -8.77 9.98 -10.34
CA VAL A 114 -9.77 9.51 -11.30
C VAL A 114 -10.24 8.13 -10.86
N GLN A 115 -11.56 7.92 -10.82
CA GLN A 115 -12.12 6.59 -10.54
C GLN A 115 -11.76 5.62 -11.68
N ILE A 116 -11.27 4.44 -11.33
CA ILE A 116 -10.96 3.37 -12.27
C ILE A 116 -12.20 2.48 -12.36
N GLU A 117 -12.81 2.38 -13.54
CA GLU A 117 -13.87 1.41 -13.79
C GLU A 117 -13.27 -0.01 -13.79
N GLU A 118 -13.99 -0.98 -13.21
CA GLU A 118 -13.47 -2.34 -13.00
C GLU A 118 -13.09 -3.07 -14.31
N GLU A 119 -13.60 -2.63 -15.46
CA GLU A 119 -13.34 -3.24 -16.78
C GLU A 119 -11.97 -2.86 -17.38
N GLU A 120 -11.35 -1.74 -16.98
CA GLU A 120 -9.96 -1.40 -17.36
C GLU A 120 -8.90 -2.16 -16.52
N SER A 121 -9.34 -3.05 -15.62
CA SER A 121 -8.48 -3.81 -14.72
C SER A 121 -7.65 -4.91 -15.39
N GLY A 122 -7.63 -5.03 -16.72
CA GLY A 122 -6.68 -5.91 -17.41
C GLY A 122 -5.21 -5.54 -17.15
N GLY A 123 -4.91 -4.25 -16.94
CA GLY A 123 -3.60 -3.78 -16.43
C GLY A 123 -3.48 -3.87 -14.89
N ALA A 124 -4.57 -4.25 -14.22
CA ALA A 124 -4.75 -4.81 -12.87
C ALA A 124 -3.54 -5.52 -12.30
N ASP A 125 -3.20 -6.59 -13.02
CA ASP A 125 -2.29 -7.61 -12.58
C ASP A 125 -0.83 -7.14 -12.63
N MET A 126 -0.44 -6.46 -13.72
CA MET A 126 0.98 -6.20 -13.99
C MET A 126 1.66 -5.34 -12.91
N GLY A 127 0.96 -4.36 -12.34
CA GLY A 127 1.51 -3.54 -11.26
C GLY A 127 1.74 -4.32 -9.96
N ARG A 128 0.81 -5.24 -9.64
CA ARG A 128 0.89 -6.15 -8.49
C ARG A 128 1.99 -7.18 -8.71
N GLU A 129 2.01 -7.84 -9.86
CA GLU A 129 3.03 -8.82 -10.24
C GLU A 129 4.45 -8.23 -10.19
N LEU A 130 4.62 -6.99 -10.65
CA LEU A 130 5.91 -6.30 -10.59
C LEU A 130 6.32 -6.02 -9.14
N ALA A 131 5.39 -5.54 -8.31
CA ALA A 131 5.65 -5.32 -6.89
C ALA A 131 6.02 -6.64 -6.19
N ASP A 132 5.29 -7.73 -6.44
CA ASP A 132 5.57 -9.07 -5.92
C ASP A 132 6.97 -9.55 -6.30
N ARG A 133 7.35 -9.37 -7.58
CA ARG A 133 8.67 -9.80 -8.06
C ARG A 133 9.79 -9.01 -7.39
N VAL A 134 9.67 -7.68 -7.38
CA VAL A 134 10.70 -6.79 -6.84
C VAL A 134 10.82 -6.94 -5.32
N ALA A 135 9.71 -7.12 -4.59
CA ALA A 135 9.75 -7.34 -3.14
C ALA A 135 10.49 -8.63 -2.78
N ARG A 136 10.29 -9.71 -3.54
CA ARG A 136 11.03 -10.97 -3.34
C ARG A 136 12.51 -10.85 -3.67
N GLU A 137 12.87 -10.13 -4.73
CA GLU A 137 14.25 -10.02 -5.21
C GLU A 137 15.07 -8.94 -4.49
N GLY A 138 14.43 -7.83 -4.09
CA GLY A 138 15.06 -6.65 -3.51
C GLY A 138 15.45 -6.80 -2.04
N GLY A 139 14.89 -7.79 -1.34
CA GLY A 139 15.13 -8.00 0.08
C GLY A 139 14.44 -6.96 0.97
N ASP A 140 14.69 -7.04 2.28
CA ASP A 140 14.00 -6.21 3.28
C ASP A 140 14.45 -4.73 3.18
N CYS A 141 13.60 -3.89 2.58
CA CYS A 141 13.85 -2.46 2.44
C CYS A 141 13.89 -1.72 3.79
N CYS A 142 13.42 -2.34 4.88
CA CYS A 142 13.25 -1.70 6.18
C CYS A 142 14.41 -1.91 7.15
N VAL A 143 15.38 -2.79 6.85
CA VAL A 143 16.53 -3.03 7.73
C VAL A 143 17.71 -2.13 7.31
N PRO A 144 18.25 -1.28 8.21
CA PRO A 144 19.49 -0.57 7.93
C PRO A 144 20.57 -1.57 7.57
N LYS A 145 21.14 -1.48 6.37
CA LYS A 145 22.33 -2.26 6.02
C LYS A 145 23.41 -1.94 7.06
N LYS A 146 23.90 -2.96 7.78
CA LYS A 146 25.06 -2.80 8.66
C LYS A 146 26.15 -2.13 7.83
N LYS A 147 26.69 -1.00 8.31
CA LYS A 147 27.93 -0.47 7.75
C LYS A 147 29.00 -1.49 8.12
N ASP A 148 29.60 -2.13 7.13
CA ASP A 148 30.82 -2.90 7.36
C ASP A 148 31.85 -1.93 7.96
N GLY A 149 32.40 -2.33 9.11
CA GLY A 149 33.38 -1.57 9.89
C GLY A 149 34.77 -1.64 9.32
#